data_AF-A0A376VHR9-F1
#
_entry.id   AF-A0A376VHR9-F1
#
_cell.length_a   1.000
_cell.length_b   1.000
_cell.length_c   1.000
_cell.angle_alpha   90.00
_cell.angle_beta   90.00
_cell.angle_gamma   90.00
#
_symmetry.space_group_name_H-M   'P 1'
#
loop_
_entity.id
_entity.type
_entity.pdbx_description
1 polymer ?
#
loop_
_entity_poly.entity_id
_entity_poly.type
_entity_poly.pdbx_seq_one_letter_code
_entity_poly.pdbx_strand_id
1 'polypeptide(L)'
;MSGLSFLYMHLLVALITLVVFQMLGGITDFYRSWRGVRAATEFALLLQNWTLSVIFSAGLVAFNNDFDTQLKIWLAWYGLTSIGLVVCRSCIRIGAGWLRNHGYNKRMVAVAGDLAAGQMLMESFRNQPWLGFEVVGVYHDPKPGGVSNDWAGNLQQLVEDAKAGKIHNVYIAMQMCDGARVKKLVHQLADTTCSVLLIPDVFTFNILHSRIEEMNGVPVVPLYDTPLSGVNRLLKRAEDIVLATLILLLISPVLCCIALAVKLSSPGPVIFRQTRYGMDGKPIKVWKFRSMKVMENDKVVTQATQNDPRVTKVGNFLRRTSLDELPQFINVLTGGMSIVGPRPHAVAHNEQYRQLIEGYMLRHKVKPGITGWAQINGWRGETDTLEKMEKRVEFDLEYIREWSVWFDIKIVFLTVFKGFVNKAAY
;
A
#
# COMPACT_ATOMS: atom_id res chain seq x y z
N MET A 1 46.98 15.36 -31.72
CA MET A 1 45.80 16.08 -31.21
C MET A 1 44.55 15.39 -31.74
N SER A 2 44.06 14.41 -30.99
CA SER A 2 42.88 13.60 -31.28
C SER A 2 41.62 14.38 -30.89
N GLY A 3 41.10 15.16 -31.83
CA GLY A 3 39.78 15.78 -31.68
C GLY A 3 38.71 14.69 -31.61
N LEU A 4 38.07 14.59 -30.45
CA LEU A 4 36.72 14.08 -30.20
C LEU A 4 36.00 13.53 -31.44
N SER A 5 36.01 12.21 -31.64
CA SER A 5 35.06 11.46 -32.50
C SER A 5 33.66 11.41 -31.87
N PHE A 6 33.25 12.50 -31.22
CA PHE A 6 32.20 12.58 -30.21
C PHE A 6 30.80 12.80 -30.80
N LEU A 7 30.68 13.18 -32.08
CA LEU A 7 29.50 13.95 -32.44
C LEU A 7 28.24 13.13 -32.68
N TYR A 8 28.26 12.11 -33.54
CA TYR A 8 26.99 11.54 -34.01
C TYR A 8 26.47 10.40 -33.11
N MET A 9 27.32 9.45 -32.71
CA MET A 9 26.88 8.31 -31.90
C MET A 9 26.42 8.73 -30.50
N HIS A 10 27.15 9.62 -29.83
CA HIS A 10 26.81 10.05 -28.47
C HIS A 10 25.61 11.00 -28.47
N LEU A 11 25.46 11.83 -29.51
CA LEU A 11 24.25 12.61 -29.73
C LEU A 11 23.03 11.71 -29.97
N LEU A 12 23.19 10.64 -30.76
CA LEU A 12 22.13 9.67 -31.00
C LEU A 12 21.72 8.96 -29.70
N VAL A 13 22.67 8.55 -28.86
CA VAL A 13 22.37 8.01 -27.52
C VAL A 13 21.64 9.05 -26.65
N ALA A 14 22.07 10.31 -26.66
CA ALA A 14 21.40 11.37 -25.91
C ALA A 14 19.96 11.62 -26.39
N LEU A 15 19.73 11.62 -27.71
CA LEU A 15 18.41 11.76 -28.31
C LEU A 15 17.50 10.56 -27.98
N ILE A 16 18.02 9.34 -28.05
CA ILE A 16 17.28 8.13 -27.63
C ILE A 16 16.88 8.26 -26.17
N THR A 17 17.81 8.60 -25.28
CA THR A 17 17.51 8.76 -23.85
C THR A 17 16.50 9.87 -23.61
N LEU A 18 16.53 10.96 -24.38
CA LEU A 18 15.55 12.04 -24.27
C LEU A 18 14.14 11.61 -24.72
N VAL A 19 14.03 10.87 -25.83
CA VAL A 19 12.75 10.30 -26.29
C VAL A 19 12.19 9.32 -25.26
N VAL A 20 13.03 8.42 -24.74
CA VAL A 20 12.65 7.46 -23.70
C VAL A 20 12.19 8.20 -22.43
N PHE A 21 12.91 9.25 -22.02
CA PHE A 21 12.53 10.06 -20.87
C PHE A 21 11.19 10.76 -21.08
N GLN A 22 10.92 11.28 -22.28
CA GLN A 22 9.64 11.89 -22.60
C GLN A 22 8.49 10.88 -22.64
N MET A 23 8.71 9.68 -23.19
CA MET A 23 7.73 8.60 -23.21
C MET A 23 7.41 8.12 -21.78
N LEU A 24 8.43 7.85 -20.97
CA LEU A 24 8.26 7.46 -19.57
C LEU A 24 7.59 8.58 -18.75
N GLY A 25 7.95 9.84 -19.01
CA GLY A 25 7.32 11.00 -18.40
C GLY A 25 5.84 11.14 -18.76
N GLY A 26 5.45 10.80 -19.99
CA GLY A 26 4.05 10.75 -20.42
C GLY A 26 3.27 9.64 -19.73
N ILE A 27 3.83 8.42 -19.69
CA ILE A 27 3.19 7.25 -19.05
C ILE A 27 3.02 7.44 -17.54
N THR A 28 3.94 8.15 -16.89
CA THR A 28 3.93 8.39 -15.44
C THR A 28 3.20 9.69 -15.03
N ASP A 29 2.52 10.36 -15.97
CA ASP A 29 1.87 11.67 -15.76
C ASP A 29 2.82 12.74 -15.16
N PHE A 30 4.11 12.64 -15.45
CA PHE A 30 5.13 13.51 -14.87
C PHE A 30 4.99 14.98 -15.31
N TYR A 31 4.39 15.22 -16.47
CA TYR A 31 4.20 16.55 -17.04
C TYR A 31 2.98 17.30 -16.48
N ARG A 32 2.28 16.75 -15.48
CA ARG A 32 1.18 17.45 -14.80
C ARG A 32 1.66 18.65 -13.97
N SER A 33 0.71 19.51 -13.59
CA SER A 33 0.98 20.58 -12.62
C SER A 33 1.33 19.99 -11.24
N TRP A 34 2.53 20.27 -10.74
CA TRP A 34 3.01 19.85 -9.41
C TRP A 34 2.56 20.76 -8.27
N ARG A 35 1.66 21.70 -8.54
CA ARG A 35 1.05 22.58 -7.53
C ARG A 35 0.30 21.73 -6.50
N GLY A 36 0.64 21.85 -5.21
CA GLY A 36 0.01 21.07 -4.13
C GLY A 36 0.71 19.77 -3.76
N VAL A 37 1.71 19.33 -4.53
CA VAL A 37 2.39 18.04 -4.30
C VAL A 37 3.64 18.22 -3.42
N ARG A 38 3.88 17.26 -2.52
CA ARG A 38 5.09 17.22 -1.68
C ARG A 38 6.35 17.16 -2.55
N ALA A 39 7.38 17.93 -2.20
CA ALA A 39 8.65 17.98 -2.94
C ALA A 39 9.33 16.62 -3.05
N ALA A 40 9.29 15.82 -1.97
CA ALA A 40 9.86 14.48 -1.96
C ALA A 40 9.23 13.59 -3.05
N THR A 41 7.92 13.66 -3.26
CA THR A 41 7.21 12.87 -4.29
C THR A 41 7.60 13.32 -5.69
N GLU A 42 7.71 14.62 -5.92
CA GLU A 42 8.16 15.18 -7.21
C GLU A 42 9.60 14.74 -7.54
N PHE A 43 10.53 14.87 -6.59
CA PHE A 43 11.93 14.49 -6.81
C PHE A 43 12.12 12.98 -6.94
N ALA A 44 11.38 12.17 -6.17
CA ALA A 44 11.43 10.72 -6.29
C ALA A 44 10.98 10.27 -7.69
N LEU A 45 9.87 10.81 -8.21
CA LEU A 45 9.39 10.50 -9.55
C LEU A 45 10.34 10.99 -10.65
N LEU A 46 10.92 12.19 -10.48
CA LEU A 46 11.93 12.73 -11.41
C LEU A 46 13.16 11.81 -11.51
N LEU A 47 13.70 11.41 -10.36
CA LEU A 47 14.87 10.53 -10.30
C LEU A 47 14.53 9.14 -10.82
N GLN A 48 13.37 8.57 -10.45
CA GLN A 48 12.92 7.28 -10.95
C GLN A 48 12.80 7.26 -12.48
N ASN A 49 12.17 8.28 -13.08
CA ASN A 49 12.04 8.39 -14.53
C ASN A 49 13.40 8.53 -15.21
N TRP A 50 14.29 9.35 -14.63
CA TRP A 50 15.66 9.50 -15.15
C TRP A 50 16.44 8.18 -15.10
N THR A 51 16.43 7.50 -13.95
CA THR A 51 17.10 6.20 -13.77
C THR A 51 16.58 5.15 -14.75
N LEU A 52 15.25 5.04 -14.90
CA LEU A 52 14.64 4.10 -15.85
C LEU A 52 15.03 4.44 -17.29
N SER A 53 15.08 5.72 -17.65
CA SER A 53 15.46 6.16 -19.01
C SER A 53 16.91 5.80 -19.33
N VAL A 54 17.83 5.99 -18.38
CA VAL A 54 19.24 5.64 -18.54
C VAL A 54 19.42 4.13 -18.63
N ILE A 55 18.75 3.34 -17.78
CA ILE A 55 18.83 1.88 -17.83
C ILE A 55 18.30 1.34 -19.16
N PHE A 56 17.15 1.84 -19.62
CA PHE A 56 16.54 1.42 -20.87
C PHE A 56 17.42 1.78 -22.07
N SER A 57 17.97 3.00 -22.09
CA SER A 57 18.83 3.46 -23.18
C SER A 57 20.16 2.72 -23.19
N ALA A 58 20.76 2.46 -22.03
CA ALA A 58 21.95 1.61 -21.92
C ALA A 58 21.67 0.18 -22.42
N GLY A 59 20.50 -0.39 -22.09
CA GLY A 59 20.08 -1.70 -22.59
C GLY A 59 19.89 -1.73 -24.11
N LEU A 60 19.27 -0.70 -24.70
CA LEU A 60 19.07 -0.61 -26.15
C LEU A 60 20.39 -0.49 -26.91
N VAL A 61 21.30 0.31 -26.37
CA VAL A 61 22.61 0.58 -26.95
C VAL A 61 23.55 -0.63 -26.80
N ALA A 62 23.40 -1.44 -25.75
CA ALA A 62 24.20 -2.64 -25.52
C ALA A 62 24.05 -3.73 -26.60
N PHE A 63 23.00 -3.68 -27.43
CA PHE A 63 22.83 -4.61 -28.55
C PHE A 63 23.74 -4.31 -29.75
N ASN A 64 24.41 -3.16 -29.77
CA ASN A 64 25.25 -2.76 -30.88
C ASN A 64 26.66 -2.36 -30.38
N ASN A 65 27.67 -3.11 -30.82
CA ASN A 65 29.07 -2.94 -30.43
C ASN A 65 29.68 -1.60 -30.90
N ASP A 66 29.03 -0.89 -31.84
CA ASP A 66 29.47 0.43 -32.29
C ASP A 66 29.35 1.51 -31.20
N PHE A 67 28.65 1.21 -30.10
CA PHE A 67 28.45 2.11 -28.97
C PHE A 67 29.22 1.68 -27.71
N ASP A 68 30.47 1.23 -27.87
CA ASP A 68 31.36 0.90 -26.75
C ASP A 68 31.71 2.18 -25.95
N THR A 69 30.81 2.52 -25.03
CA THR A 69 30.90 3.69 -24.16
C THR A 69 31.30 3.21 -22.77
N GLN A 70 32.40 3.76 -22.25
CA GLN A 70 32.89 3.38 -20.93
C GLN A 70 31.82 3.63 -19.85
N LEU A 71 31.65 2.68 -18.93
CA LEU A 71 30.72 2.78 -17.80
C LEU A 71 30.95 4.07 -16.96
N LYS A 72 32.18 4.59 -16.93
CA LYS A 72 32.51 5.89 -16.31
C LYS A 72 31.75 7.07 -16.93
N ILE A 73 31.56 7.08 -18.24
CA ILE A 73 30.83 8.13 -18.96
C ILE A 73 29.35 8.09 -18.61
N TRP A 74 28.76 6.89 -18.58
CA TRP A 74 27.36 6.69 -18.14
C TRP A 74 27.14 7.15 -16.71
N LEU A 75 28.04 6.80 -15.77
CA LEU A 75 27.94 7.23 -14.37
C LEU A 75 28.10 8.75 -14.22
N ALA A 76 29.06 9.36 -14.94
CA ALA A 76 29.26 10.80 -14.92
C ALA A 76 28.05 11.55 -15.50
N TRP A 77 27.50 11.07 -16.62
CA TRP A 77 26.31 11.64 -17.24
C TRP A 77 25.06 11.50 -16.35
N TYR A 78 24.88 10.34 -15.73
CA TYR A 78 23.81 10.10 -14.77
C TYR A 78 23.87 11.04 -13.58
N GLY A 79 25.04 11.17 -12.95
CA GLY A 79 25.24 12.04 -11.78
C GLY A 79 25.03 13.52 -12.10
N LEU A 80 25.65 14.00 -13.19
CA LEU A 80 25.55 15.39 -13.60
C LEU A 80 24.11 15.79 -13.96
N THR A 81 23.42 14.94 -14.71
CA THR A 81 22.03 15.20 -15.12
C THR A 81 21.07 15.11 -13.94
N SER A 82 21.29 14.17 -13.01
CA SER A 82 20.47 14.07 -11.79
C SER A 82 20.56 15.35 -10.95
N ILE A 83 21.78 15.86 -10.73
CA ILE A 83 22.00 17.12 -10.02
C ILE A 83 21.35 18.28 -10.78
N GLY A 84 21.59 18.37 -12.09
CA GLY A 84 21.01 19.42 -12.93
C GLY A 84 19.48 19.44 -12.91
N LEU A 85 18.83 18.28 -13.01
CA LEU A 85 17.36 18.14 -12.98
C LEU A 85 16.79 18.56 -11.62
N VAL A 86 17.42 18.13 -10.51
CA VAL A 86 16.99 18.50 -9.15
C VAL A 86 17.16 20.00 -8.91
N VAL A 87 18.30 20.57 -9.31
CA VAL A 87 18.56 22.02 -9.20
C VAL A 87 17.56 22.80 -10.03
N CYS A 88 17.39 22.46 -11.32
CA CYS A 88 16.45 23.12 -12.22
C CYS A 88 15.02 23.10 -11.68
N ARG A 89 14.53 21.94 -11.22
CA ARG A 89 13.20 21.84 -10.62
C ARG A 89 13.06 22.59 -9.31
N SER A 90 14.10 22.59 -8.48
CA SER A 90 14.12 23.39 -7.25
C SER A 90 14.02 24.87 -7.56
N CYS A 91 14.79 25.37 -8.55
CA CYS A 91 14.72 26.75 -9.01
C CYS A 91 13.33 27.11 -9.56
N ILE A 92 12.73 26.26 -10.39
CA ILE A 92 11.37 26.47 -10.92
C ILE A 92 10.35 26.53 -9.77
N ARG A 93 10.44 25.62 -8.80
CA ARG A 93 9.53 25.56 -7.67
C ARG A 93 9.64 26.79 -6.76
N ILE A 94 10.87 27.18 -6.44
CA ILE A 94 11.15 28.38 -5.62
C ILE A 94 10.70 29.63 -6.36
N GLY A 95 11.05 29.78 -7.64
CA GLY A 95 10.64 30.92 -8.46
C GLY A 95 9.13 31.02 -8.62
N ALA A 96 8.45 29.90 -8.88
CA ALA A 96 6.99 29.86 -8.95
C ALA A 96 6.33 30.17 -7.59
N GLY A 97 6.89 29.69 -6.47
CA GLY A 97 6.41 30.01 -5.13
C GLY A 97 6.59 31.50 -4.80
N TRP A 98 7.75 32.07 -5.16
CA TRP A 98 8.03 33.49 -4.99
C TRP A 98 7.08 34.37 -5.80
N LEU A 99 6.85 34.03 -7.08
CA LEU A 99 5.88 34.73 -7.95
C LEU A 99 4.45 34.69 -7.38
N ARG A 100 4.03 33.53 -6.85
CA ARG A 100 2.70 33.36 -6.25
C ARG A 100 2.53 34.14 -4.96
N ASN A 101 3.57 34.19 -4.12
CA ASN A 101 3.56 35.01 -2.91
C ASN A 101 3.48 36.52 -3.23
N HIS A 102 4.01 36.95 -4.38
CA HIS A 102 3.91 38.32 -4.88
C HIS A 102 2.59 38.62 -5.62
N GLY A 103 1.63 37.69 -5.63
CA GLY A 103 0.29 37.91 -6.18
C GLY A 103 0.06 37.39 -7.60
N TYR A 104 1.09 36.88 -8.29
CA TYR A 104 0.94 36.37 -9.65
C TYR A 104 0.39 34.93 -9.67
N ASN A 105 -0.52 34.63 -10.61
CA ASN A 105 -1.13 33.30 -10.78
C ASN A 105 -1.82 32.76 -9.50
N LYS A 106 -2.40 33.68 -8.71
CA LYS A 106 -3.32 33.36 -7.63
C LYS A 106 -4.60 32.77 -8.19
N ARG A 107 -5.15 31.77 -7.50
CA ARG A 107 -6.44 31.17 -7.83
C ARG A 107 -7.34 31.27 -6.62
N MET A 108 -8.46 31.97 -6.79
CA MET A 108 -9.50 32.09 -5.77
C MET A 108 -10.25 30.75 -5.68
N VAL A 109 -10.34 30.20 -4.48
CA VAL A 109 -10.96 28.89 -4.23
C VAL A 109 -12.11 29.02 -3.25
N ALA A 110 -13.22 28.34 -3.55
CA ALA A 110 -14.38 28.25 -2.67
C ALA A 110 -14.73 26.79 -2.41
N VAL A 111 -15.29 26.50 -1.22
CA VAL A 111 -15.79 25.17 -0.87
C VAL A 111 -17.31 25.24 -0.76
N ALA A 112 -18.00 24.29 -1.39
CA ALA A 112 -19.44 24.13 -1.30
C ALA A 112 -19.77 22.91 -0.42
N GLY A 113 -20.35 23.11 0.75
CA GLY A 113 -20.65 22.02 1.70
C GLY A 113 -19.88 22.11 3.02
N ASP A 114 -20.22 21.22 3.95
CA ASP A 114 -19.77 21.19 5.35
C ASP A 114 -18.90 19.96 5.68
N LEU A 115 -18.55 19.13 4.69
CA LEU A 115 -17.74 17.95 4.91
C LEU A 115 -16.36 18.30 5.50
N ALA A 116 -15.93 17.56 6.54
CA ALA A 116 -14.66 17.80 7.24
C ALA A 116 -13.44 17.79 6.29
N ALA A 117 -13.45 16.94 5.26
CA ALA A 117 -12.38 16.90 4.26
C ALA A 117 -12.23 18.24 3.49
N GLY A 118 -13.34 18.95 3.25
CA GLY A 118 -13.31 20.28 2.64
C GLY A 118 -12.67 21.33 3.56
N GLN A 119 -12.97 21.28 4.86
CA GLN A 119 -12.39 22.17 5.87
C GLN A 119 -10.88 21.94 6.00
N MET A 120 -10.44 20.69 6.11
CA MET A 120 -9.01 20.33 6.15
C MET A 120 -8.26 20.82 4.91
N LEU A 121 -8.89 20.75 3.73
CA LEU A 121 -8.29 21.24 2.49
C LEU A 121 -8.12 22.78 2.51
N MET A 122 -9.12 23.51 3.00
CA MET A 122 -9.05 24.97 3.15
C MET A 122 -7.94 25.40 4.12
N GLU A 123 -7.85 24.76 5.28
CA GLU A 123 -6.78 25.01 6.24
C GLU A 123 -5.40 24.73 5.61
N SER A 124 -5.29 23.65 4.83
CA SER A 124 -4.06 23.34 4.10
C SER A 124 -3.70 24.43 3.08
N PHE A 125 -4.68 25.06 2.41
CA PHE A 125 -4.41 26.16 1.48
C PHE A 125 -3.95 27.42 2.21
N ARG A 126 -4.57 27.75 3.35
CA ARG A 126 -4.19 28.90 4.18
C ARG A 126 -2.79 28.75 4.79
N ASN A 127 -2.46 27.56 5.26
CA ASN A 127 -1.17 27.25 5.86
C ASN A 127 -0.03 27.19 4.82
N GLN A 128 -0.35 27.17 3.52
CA GLN A 128 0.63 26.99 2.44
C GLN A 128 0.47 28.04 1.32
N PRO A 129 0.84 29.32 1.56
CA PRO A 129 0.69 30.40 0.57
C PRO A 129 1.42 30.17 -0.75
N TRP A 130 2.52 29.40 -0.75
CA TRP A 130 3.28 29.02 -1.94
C TRP A 130 2.47 28.24 -2.98
N LEU A 131 1.31 27.68 -2.57
CA LEU A 131 0.34 27.07 -3.47
C LEU A 131 -0.35 28.11 -4.35
N GLY A 132 -0.40 29.39 -3.96
CA GLY A 132 -1.09 30.46 -4.67
C GLY A 132 -2.62 30.33 -4.66
N PHE A 133 -3.18 29.53 -3.75
CA PHE A 133 -4.63 29.44 -3.56
C PHE A 133 -5.07 30.43 -2.51
N GLU A 134 -6.11 31.20 -2.80
CA GLU A 134 -6.68 32.17 -1.87
C GLU A 134 -8.12 31.76 -1.58
N VAL A 135 -8.38 31.43 -0.32
CA VAL A 135 -9.65 30.83 0.12
C VAL A 135 -10.67 31.93 0.33
N VAL A 136 -11.71 31.95 -0.51
CA VAL A 136 -12.83 32.89 -0.43
C VAL A 136 -13.73 32.56 0.76
N GLY A 137 -14.03 31.27 0.95
CA GLY A 137 -14.82 30.77 2.08
C GLY A 137 -15.65 29.53 1.74
N VAL A 138 -16.52 29.16 2.68
CA VAL A 138 -17.47 28.05 2.62
C VAL A 138 -18.85 28.58 2.23
N TYR A 139 -19.46 27.94 1.25
CA TYR A 139 -20.83 28.17 0.83
C TYR A 139 -21.69 26.95 1.18
N HIS A 140 -22.76 27.14 1.97
CA HIS A 140 -23.59 26.04 2.45
C HIS A 140 -25.03 26.49 2.75
N ASP A 141 -25.98 25.57 2.56
CA ASP A 141 -27.41 25.74 2.83
C ASP A 141 -27.91 24.61 3.75
N PRO A 142 -28.66 24.90 4.85
CA PRO A 142 -28.94 26.21 5.43
C PRO A 142 -27.70 26.82 6.12
N LYS A 143 -27.80 28.08 6.59
CA LYS A 143 -26.74 28.70 7.39
C LYS A 143 -26.34 27.73 8.53
N PRO A 144 -25.06 27.31 8.64
CA PRO A 144 -24.65 26.39 9.69
C PRO A 144 -25.05 26.96 11.06
N GLY A 145 -25.58 26.11 11.95
CA GLY A 145 -26.10 26.48 13.28
C GLY A 145 -25.05 26.91 14.31
N GLY A 146 -24.01 27.59 13.83
CA GLY A 146 -22.80 28.01 14.53
C GLY A 146 -21.86 28.50 13.44
N VAL A 147 -21.87 29.82 13.18
CA VAL A 147 -21.19 30.44 12.03
C VAL A 147 -19.69 30.17 12.15
N SER A 148 -19.19 29.21 11.37
CA SER A 148 -17.76 29.14 11.09
C SER A 148 -17.36 30.51 10.53
N ASN A 149 -16.27 31.11 11.04
CA ASN A 149 -15.72 32.38 10.56
C ASN A 149 -15.49 32.40 9.03
N ASP A 150 -15.52 31.23 8.39
CA ASP A 150 -15.28 31.02 6.99
C ASP A 150 -16.55 31.00 6.12
N TRP A 151 -17.74 31.22 6.68
CA TRP A 151 -18.98 31.24 5.90
C TRP A 151 -19.05 32.47 4.99
N ALA A 152 -19.05 32.24 3.67
CA ALA A 152 -19.07 33.29 2.64
C ALA A 152 -20.47 33.51 2.03
N GLY A 153 -21.37 32.52 2.09
CA GLY A 153 -22.72 32.66 1.54
C GLY A 153 -23.48 31.35 1.38
N ASN A 154 -24.62 31.42 0.67
CA ASN A 154 -25.42 30.25 0.26
C ASN A 154 -24.95 29.70 -1.10
N LEU A 155 -25.47 28.54 -1.52
CA LEU A 155 -25.05 27.93 -2.79
C LEU A 155 -25.44 28.77 -4.03
N GLN A 156 -26.46 29.63 -3.92
CA GLN A 156 -26.83 30.53 -5.00
C GLN A 156 -25.83 31.69 -5.15
N GLN A 157 -25.36 32.26 -4.04
CA GLN A 157 -24.32 33.28 -3.99
C GLN A 157 -23.00 32.75 -4.56
N LEU A 158 -22.69 31.48 -4.30
CA LEU A 158 -21.54 30.81 -4.89
C LEU A 158 -21.58 30.86 -6.43
N VAL A 159 -22.75 30.56 -7.02
CA VAL A 159 -22.95 30.61 -8.48
C VAL A 159 -22.81 32.03 -9.01
N GLU A 160 -23.34 33.02 -8.29
CA GLU A 160 -23.22 34.44 -8.66
C GLU A 160 -21.77 34.94 -8.59
N ASP A 161 -21.04 34.60 -7.52
CA ASP A 161 -19.63 34.96 -7.37
C ASP A 161 -18.74 34.25 -8.40
N ALA A 162 -19.09 33.01 -8.77
CA ALA A 162 -18.46 32.27 -9.85
C ALA A 162 -18.71 32.96 -11.22
N LYS A 163 -19.94 33.39 -11.50
CA LYS A 163 -20.28 34.16 -12.72
C LYS A 163 -19.58 35.51 -12.78
N ALA A 164 -19.42 36.17 -11.64
CA ALA A 164 -18.71 37.43 -11.51
C ALA A 164 -17.17 37.29 -11.67
N GLY A 165 -16.64 36.08 -11.85
CA GLY A 165 -15.21 35.84 -12.00
C GLY A 165 -14.41 35.99 -10.70
N LYS A 166 -15.08 36.06 -9.54
CA LYS A 166 -14.41 36.15 -8.23
C LYS A 166 -13.82 34.81 -7.79
N ILE A 167 -14.33 33.72 -8.34
CA ILE A 167 -13.93 32.35 -7.98
C ILE A 167 -13.34 31.68 -9.22
N HIS A 168 -12.24 30.94 -9.04
CA HIS A 168 -11.60 30.19 -10.12
C HIS A 168 -11.82 28.69 -9.96
N ASN A 169 -11.76 28.18 -8.72
CA ASN A 169 -11.99 26.77 -8.41
C ASN A 169 -13.09 26.63 -7.36
N VAL A 170 -14.05 25.75 -7.61
CA VAL A 170 -15.09 25.37 -6.65
C VAL A 170 -14.90 23.91 -6.26
N TYR A 171 -14.72 23.65 -4.96
CA TYR A 171 -14.62 22.31 -4.40
C TYR A 171 -15.95 21.92 -3.74
N ILE A 172 -16.66 20.94 -4.31
CA ILE A 172 -17.91 20.43 -3.77
C ILE A 172 -17.57 19.36 -2.71
N ALA A 173 -17.85 19.67 -1.46
CA ALA A 173 -17.60 18.85 -0.27
C ALA A 173 -18.92 18.61 0.47
N MET A 174 -19.86 17.95 -0.20
CA MET A 174 -21.22 17.67 0.30
C MET A 174 -21.41 16.16 0.49
N GLN A 175 -22.30 15.78 1.39
CA GLN A 175 -22.60 14.37 1.67
C GLN A 175 -23.20 13.66 0.43
N MET A 176 -22.95 12.36 0.27
CA MET A 176 -23.47 11.58 -0.87
C MET A 176 -25.01 11.53 -0.94
N CYS A 177 -25.70 11.65 0.19
CA CYS A 177 -27.16 11.71 0.27
C CYS A 177 -27.75 12.94 -0.44
N ASP A 178 -26.95 14.00 -0.66
CA ASP A 178 -27.35 15.24 -1.33
C ASP A 178 -27.22 15.19 -2.86
N GLY A 179 -27.21 14.00 -3.48
CA GLY A 179 -26.90 13.83 -4.91
C GLY A 179 -27.71 14.73 -5.85
N ALA A 180 -28.99 14.97 -5.57
CA ALA A 180 -29.83 15.89 -6.36
C ALA A 180 -29.35 17.36 -6.27
N ARG A 181 -28.91 17.78 -5.08
CA ARG A 181 -28.41 19.13 -4.81
C ARG A 181 -27.06 19.37 -5.47
N VAL A 182 -26.17 18.38 -5.40
CA VAL A 182 -24.88 18.39 -6.11
C VAL A 182 -25.09 18.48 -7.61
N LYS A 183 -25.99 17.67 -8.18
CA LYS A 183 -26.30 17.69 -9.62
C LYS A 183 -26.82 19.07 -10.07
N LYS A 184 -27.71 19.68 -9.29
CA LYS A 184 -28.22 21.03 -9.56
C LYS A 184 -27.10 22.07 -9.55
N LEU A 185 -26.23 22.04 -8.53
CA LEU A 185 -25.11 22.97 -8.39
C LEU A 185 -24.10 22.83 -9.55
N VAL A 186 -23.72 21.61 -9.89
CA VAL A 186 -22.81 21.34 -11.03
C VAL A 186 -23.40 21.88 -12.32
N HIS A 187 -24.70 21.69 -12.56
CA HIS A 187 -25.37 22.23 -13.74
C HIS A 187 -25.36 23.77 -13.77
N GLN A 188 -25.60 24.43 -12.64
CA GLN A 188 -25.56 25.89 -12.54
C GLN A 188 -24.14 26.45 -12.72
N LEU A 189 -23.11 25.76 -12.22
CA LEU A 189 -21.71 26.15 -12.36
C LEU A 189 -21.15 25.87 -13.77
N ALA A 190 -21.79 25.03 -14.56
CA ALA A 190 -21.40 24.77 -15.94
C ALA A 190 -21.53 26.02 -16.84
N ASP A 191 -22.35 26.99 -16.43
CA ASP A 191 -22.49 28.31 -17.07
C ASP A 191 -21.47 29.34 -16.53
N THR A 192 -20.30 28.87 -16.09
CA THR A 192 -19.21 29.70 -15.55
C THR A 192 -17.85 29.21 -16.04
N THR A 193 -16.81 30.02 -15.88
CA THR A 193 -15.42 29.61 -16.19
C THR A 193 -14.72 28.88 -15.04
N CYS A 194 -15.45 28.56 -13.96
CA CYS A 194 -14.86 27.91 -12.78
C CYS A 194 -14.50 26.46 -13.05
N SER A 195 -13.35 26.03 -12.53
CA SER A 195 -13.03 24.60 -12.42
C SER A 195 -13.81 24.01 -11.24
N VAL A 196 -14.72 23.08 -11.50
CA VAL A 196 -15.53 22.41 -10.47
C VAL A 196 -14.90 21.06 -10.13
N LEU A 197 -14.57 20.85 -8.86
CA LEU A 197 -13.95 19.63 -8.34
C LEU A 197 -14.85 19.01 -7.27
N LEU A 198 -15.12 17.71 -7.35
CA LEU A 198 -15.87 16.98 -6.32
C LEU A 198 -14.88 16.36 -5.32
N ILE A 199 -15.08 16.63 -4.03
CA ILE A 199 -14.42 15.93 -2.93
C ILE A 199 -15.35 14.77 -2.54
N PRO A 200 -15.01 13.52 -2.90
CA PRO A 200 -15.85 12.38 -2.54
C PRO A 200 -15.87 12.19 -1.02
N ASP A 201 -17.05 11.86 -0.49
CA ASP A 201 -17.26 11.43 0.90
C ASP A 201 -16.79 9.98 1.09
N VAL A 202 -15.53 9.71 0.75
CA VAL A 202 -14.90 8.39 0.91
C VAL A 202 -14.19 8.26 2.26
N PHE A 203 -13.85 9.37 2.91
CA PHE A 203 -13.18 9.38 4.21
C PHE A 203 -14.08 8.96 5.38
N THR A 204 -15.41 8.90 5.17
CA THR A 204 -16.36 8.30 6.13
C THR A 204 -16.24 6.77 6.17
N PHE A 205 -15.74 6.14 5.09
CA PHE A 205 -15.53 4.70 5.06
C PHE A 205 -14.11 4.36 5.54
N ASN A 206 -13.97 3.39 6.45
CA ASN A 206 -12.67 2.78 6.80
C ASN A 206 -12.16 1.93 5.62
N ILE A 207 -11.71 2.61 4.56
CA ILE A 207 -11.29 2.01 3.30
C ILE A 207 -9.96 1.29 3.49
N LEU A 208 -9.88 0.05 2.98
CA LEU A 208 -8.65 -0.74 3.00
C LEU A 208 -7.66 -0.24 1.93
N HIS A 209 -8.14 0.14 0.75
CA HIS A 209 -7.38 0.79 -0.32
C HIS A 209 -8.36 1.42 -1.32
N SER A 210 -8.18 2.67 -1.76
CA SER A 210 -8.99 3.26 -2.84
C SER A 210 -8.10 3.71 -3.99
N ARG A 211 -8.28 3.07 -5.15
CA ARG A 211 -7.98 3.65 -6.45
C ARG A 211 -9.30 3.77 -7.20
N ILE A 212 -9.52 4.86 -7.91
CA ILE A 212 -10.64 4.94 -8.83
C ILE A 212 -10.32 3.97 -9.97
N GLU A 213 -11.15 2.94 -10.14
CA GLU A 213 -11.05 2.00 -11.25
C GLU A 213 -12.17 2.30 -12.26
N GLU A 214 -11.93 2.03 -13.54
CA GLU A 214 -12.96 2.11 -14.56
C GLU A 214 -13.47 0.70 -14.89
N MET A 215 -14.75 0.45 -14.65
CA MET A 215 -15.42 -0.79 -15.02
C MET A 215 -16.40 -0.51 -16.15
N ASN A 216 -16.00 -0.82 -17.39
CA ASN A 216 -16.82 -0.64 -18.59
C ASN A 216 -17.36 0.79 -18.78
N GLY A 217 -16.50 1.81 -18.68
CA GLY A 217 -16.90 3.22 -18.78
C GLY A 217 -17.47 3.82 -17.49
N VAL A 218 -17.63 3.03 -16.43
CA VAL A 218 -18.17 3.49 -15.15
C VAL A 218 -17.03 3.62 -14.13
N PRO A 219 -16.78 4.80 -13.55
CA PRO A 219 -15.83 4.94 -12.45
C PRO A 219 -16.38 4.26 -11.19
N VAL A 220 -15.64 3.28 -10.67
CA VAL A 220 -15.94 2.52 -9.46
C VAL A 220 -14.85 2.77 -8.42
N VAL A 221 -15.26 2.98 -7.16
CA VAL A 221 -14.34 3.12 -6.02
C VAL A 221 -14.46 1.87 -5.15
N PRO A 222 -13.49 0.93 -5.19
CA PRO A 222 -13.49 -0.21 -4.29
C PRO A 222 -13.26 0.28 -2.85
N LEU A 223 -14.12 -0.17 -1.91
CA LEU A 223 -14.00 0.16 -0.49
C LEU A 223 -13.14 -0.87 0.27
N TYR A 224 -13.24 -2.14 -0.12
CA TYR A 224 -12.56 -3.27 0.52
C TYR A 224 -11.78 -4.10 -0.49
N ASP A 225 -10.65 -3.57 -0.93
CA ASP A 225 -9.73 -4.25 -1.84
C ASP A 225 -8.30 -4.32 -1.30
N THR A 226 -7.50 -5.21 -1.90
CA THR A 226 -6.10 -5.45 -1.53
C THR A 226 -5.14 -4.88 -2.58
N PRO A 227 -4.02 -4.26 -2.17
CA PRO A 227 -2.97 -3.85 -3.10
C PRO A 227 -2.29 -5.05 -3.79
N LEU A 228 -2.57 -6.29 -3.37
CA LEU A 228 -2.08 -7.55 -3.95
C LEU A 228 -2.93 -8.02 -5.16
N SER A 229 -3.20 -7.10 -6.08
CA SER A 229 -3.82 -7.36 -7.38
C SER A 229 -2.81 -7.18 -8.53
N GLY A 230 -3.12 -7.70 -9.71
CA GLY A 230 -2.29 -7.56 -10.92
C GLY A 230 -0.81 -7.93 -10.71
N VAL A 231 0.09 -6.99 -11.05
CA VAL A 231 1.56 -7.16 -10.96
C VAL A 231 2.03 -7.40 -9.53
N ASN A 232 1.44 -6.74 -8.54
CA ASN A 232 1.81 -6.90 -7.13
C ASN A 232 1.59 -8.34 -6.65
N ARG A 233 0.52 -8.99 -7.12
CA ARG A 233 0.28 -10.41 -6.83
C ARG A 233 1.37 -11.32 -7.40
N LEU A 234 1.86 -11.01 -8.60
CA LEU A 234 2.95 -11.75 -9.24
C LEU A 234 4.26 -11.53 -8.49
N LEU A 235 4.59 -10.29 -8.12
CA LEU A 235 5.77 -9.95 -7.32
C LEU A 235 5.76 -10.66 -5.97
N LYS A 236 4.64 -10.56 -5.23
CA LYS A 236 4.45 -11.28 -3.96
C LYS A 236 4.65 -12.79 -4.11
N ARG A 237 4.14 -13.36 -5.20
CA ARG A 237 4.28 -14.79 -5.47
C ARG A 237 5.71 -15.19 -5.81
N ALA A 238 6.41 -14.40 -6.62
CA ALA A 238 7.81 -14.63 -6.94
C ALA A 238 8.67 -14.57 -5.67
N GLU A 239 8.46 -13.55 -4.84
CA GLU A 239 9.09 -13.39 -3.53
C GLU A 239 8.86 -14.62 -2.63
N ASP A 240 7.61 -15.05 -2.48
CA ASP A 240 7.26 -16.24 -1.68
C ASP A 240 7.98 -17.50 -2.16
N ILE A 241 8.06 -17.72 -3.48
CA ILE A 241 8.73 -18.91 -4.04
C ILE A 241 10.24 -18.84 -3.77
N VAL A 242 10.88 -17.71 -4.07
CA VAL A 242 12.33 -17.54 -3.91
C VAL A 242 12.73 -17.71 -2.44
N LEU A 243 12.06 -17.00 -1.53
CA LEU A 243 12.37 -17.05 -0.12
C LEU A 243 12.03 -18.42 0.49
N ALA A 244 10.88 -19.02 0.15
CA ALA A 244 10.51 -20.33 0.71
C ALA A 244 11.45 -21.44 0.22
N THR A 245 11.89 -21.38 -1.04
CA THR A 245 12.86 -22.34 -1.57
C THR A 245 14.20 -22.23 -0.86
N LEU A 246 14.70 -21.00 -0.67
CA LEU A 246 15.96 -20.75 0.06
C LEU A 246 15.87 -21.25 1.51
N ILE A 247 14.78 -20.90 2.21
CA ILE A 247 14.57 -21.31 3.60
C ILE A 247 14.45 -22.83 3.69
N LEU A 248 13.65 -23.48 2.83
CA LEU A 248 13.49 -24.93 2.81
C LEU A 248 14.80 -25.67 2.58
N LEU A 249 15.65 -25.17 1.68
CA LEU A 249 16.97 -25.76 1.43
C LEU A 249 17.83 -25.72 2.71
N LEU A 250 17.88 -24.56 3.37
CA LEU A 250 18.64 -24.37 4.61
C LEU A 250 18.12 -25.23 5.78
N ILE A 251 16.79 -25.34 5.94
CA ILE A 251 16.20 -26.10 7.06
C ILE A 251 15.99 -27.59 6.74
N SER A 252 16.25 -28.05 5.51
CA SER A 252 16.01 -29.44 5.10
C SER A 252 16.67 -30.49 6.01
N PRO A 253 17.91 -30.32 6.51
CA PRO A 253 18.51 -31.29 7.44
C PRO A 253 17.75 -31.31 8.77
N VAL A 254 17.34 -30.14 9.26
CA VAL A 254 16.58 -29.97 10.50
C VAL A 254 15.20 -30.62 10.39
N LEU A 255 14.52 -30.46 9.25
CA LEU A 255 13.23 -31.12 8.99
C LEU A 255 13.34 -32.65 9.06
N CYS A 256 14.41 -33.24 8.50
CA CYS A 256 14.67 -34.67 8.57
C CYS A 256 14.90 -35.15 10.01
N CYS A 257 15.71 -34.42 10.79
CA CYS A 257 15.96 -34.72 12.20
C CYS A 257 14.67 -34.65 13.03
N ILE A 258 13.84 -33.61 12.83
CA ILE A 258 12.54 -33.48 13.51
C ILE A 258 11.61 -34.61 13.11
N ALA A 259 11.56 -34.97 11.82
CA ALA A 259 10.72 -36.06 11.34
C ALA A 259 11.05 -37.40 12.01
N LEU A 260 12.34 -37.70 12.15
CA LEU A 260 12.83 -38.87 12.90
C LEU A 260 12.44 -38.80 14.39
N ALA A 261 12.69 -37.67 15.06
CA ALA A 261 12.35 -37.48 16.47
C ALA A 261 10.84 -37.68 16.74
N VAL A 262 9.98 -37.11 15.88
CA VAL A 262 8.53 -37.28 15.98
C VAL A 262 8.14 -38.74 15.80
N LYS A 263 8.70 -39.41 14.77
CA LYS A 263 8.39 -40.82 14.45
C LYS A 263 8.80 -41.80 15.56
N LEU A 264 9.93 -41.55 16.21
CA LEU A 264 10.42 -42.37 17.32
C LEU A 264 9.67 -42.09 18.62
N SER A 265 9.15 -40.88 18.81
CA SER A 265 8.47 -40.48 20.06
C SER A 265 7.03 -41.00 20.21
N SER A 266 6.32 -41.23 19.11
CA SER A 266 4.92 -41.71 19.14
C SER A 266 4.52 -42.41 17.84
N PRO A 267 3.66 -43.45 17.89
CA PRO A 267 3.17 -44.12 16.69
C PRO A 267 2.25 -43.20 15.86
N GLY A 268 2.42 -43.23 14.54
CA GLY A 268 1.59 -42.50 13.58
C GLY A 268 2.37 -41.74 12.49
N PRO A 269 1.67 -40.92 11.67
CA PRO A 269 2.30 -40.04 10.69
C PRO A 269 3.05 -38.86 11.32
N VAL A 270 4.16 -38.48 10.69
CA VAL A 270 5.01 -37.35 11.10
C VAL A 270 4.31 -36.00 10.90
N ILE A 271 3.59 -35.85 9.79
CA ILE A 271 2.90 -34.61 9.42
C ILE A 271 1.43 -34.70 9.82
N PHE A 272 0.98 -33.68 10.54
CA PHE A 272 -0.41 -33.39 10.82
C PHE A 272 -0.92 -32.31 9.85
N ARG A 273 -2.17 -32.44 9.39
CA ARG A 273 -2.80 -31.50 8.46
C ARG A 273 -4.07 -30.95 9.08
N GLN A 274 -4.21 -29.63 9.10
CA GLN A 274 -5.37 -28.96 9.68
C GLN A 274 -6.04 -28.04 8.67
N THR A 275 -7.37 -28.07 8.60
CA THR A 275 -8.13 -27.18 7.73
C THR A 275 -8.22 -25.77 8.35
N ARG A 276 -7.96 -24.76 7.52
CA ARG A 276 -7.96 -23.33 7.86
C ARG A 276 -8.58 -22.52 6.73
N TYR A 277 -9.03 -21.29 7.00
CA TYR A 277 -9.38 -20.36 5.93
C TYR A 277 -8.10 -19.79 5.30
N GLY A 278 -8.07 -19.87 3.97
CA GLY A 278 -7.10 -19.22 3.10
C GLY A 278 -7.65 -17.91 2.54
N MET A 279 -7.08 -17.51 1.41
CA MET A 279 -7.55 -16.34 0.65
C MET A 279 -9.00 -16.56 0.18
N ASP A 280 -9.81 -15.49 0.24
CA ASP A 280 -11.25 -15.47 -0.04
C ASP A 280 -12.08 -16.43 0.85
N GLY A 281 -11.54 -16.81 2.01
CA GLY A 281 -12.18 -17.78 2.90
C GLY A 281 -12.12 -19.23 2.40
N LYS A 282 -11.39 -19.51 1.31
CA LYS A 282 -11.30 -20.87 0.75
C LYS A 282 -10.56 -21.80 1.72
N PRO A 283 -11.04 -23.03 1.98
CA PRO A 283 -10.39 -23.94 2.91
C PRO A 283 -9.03 -24.42 2.36
N ILE A 284 -7.99 -24.31 3.18
CA ILE A 284 -6.63 -24.81 2.89
C ILE A 284 -6.20 -25.82 3.95
N LYS A 285 -5.37 -26.78 3.57
CA LYS A 285 -4.76 -27.76 4.49
C LYS A 285 -3.38 -27.26 4.92
N VAL A 286 -3.27 -26.76 6.14
CA VAL A 286 -2.00 -26.30 6.74
C VAL A 286 -1.25 -27.48 7.34
N TRP A 287 0.04 -27.61 7.00
CA TRP A 287 0.88 -28.73 7.41
C TRP A 287 1.71 -28.36 8.63
N LYS A 288 1.77 -29.27 9.60
CA LYS A 288 2.58 -29.13 10.82
C LYS A 288 3.21 -30.46 11.18
N PHE A 289 4.30 -30.44 11.95
CA PHE A 289 4.75 -31.65 12.61
C PHE A 289 3.76 -32.04 13.72
N ARG A 290 3.57 -33.34 13.90
CA ARG A 290 2.75 -33.86 14.99
C ARG A 290 3.41 -33.54 16.33
N SER A 291 2.74 -32.74 17.15
CA SER A 291 3.16 -32.39 18.52
C SER A 291 2.25 -32.96 19.61
N MET A 292 1.11 -33.55 19.23
CA MET A 292 0.11 -34.11 20.14
C MET A 292 -0.22 -35.57 19.79
N LYS A 293 -0.65 -36.35 20.79
CA LYS A 293 -1.06 -37.75 20.62
C LYS A 293 -2.38 -37.88 19.86
N VAL A 294 -3.27 -36.91 20.02
CA VAL A 294 -4.59 -36.86 19.40
C VAL A 294 -4.56 -35.95 18.16
N MET A 295 -5.23 -36.36 17.08
CA MET A 295 -5.38 -35.57 15.85
C MET A 295 -6.82 -35.06 15.74
N GLU A 296 -7.17 -34.03 16.51
CA GLU A 296 -8.49 -33.40 16.40
C GLU A 296 -8.56 -32.57 15.12
N ASN A 297 -9.45 -32.96 14.21
CA ASN A 297 -9.76 -32.25 12.97
C ASN A 297 -11.29 -32.10 12.82
N ASP A 298 -11.98 -32.02 13.95
CA ASP A 298 -13.45 -32.03 14.05
C ASP A 298 -14.05 -30.62 14.02
N LYS A 299 -15.39 -30.54 13.94
CA LYS A 299 -16.14 -29.27 13.89
C LYS A 299 -15.89 -28.36 15.10
N VAL A 300 -15.58 -28.94 16.25
CA VAL A 300 -15.22 -28.23 17.49
C VAL A 300 -13.76 -28.55 17.79
N VAL A 301 -12.88 -27.58 17.53
CA VAL A 301 -11.46 -27.69 17.89
C VAL A 301 -11.25 -26.88 19.16
N THR A 302 -10.93 -27.55 20.27
CA THR A 302 -10.53 -26.85 21.50
C THR A 302 -9.14 -26.26 21.33
N GLN A 303 -8.97 -24.98 21.65
CA GLN A 303 -7.65 -24.35 21.65
C GLN A 303 -6.79 -25.04 22.72
N ALA A 304 -5.60 -25.47 22.33
CA ALA A 304 -4.67 -26.08 23.27
C ALA A 304 -4.19 -25.04 24.28
N THR A 305 -4.39 -25.32 25.57
CA THR A 305 -4.00 -24.47 26.69
C THR A 305 -2.56 -24.74 27.12
N GLN A 306 -2.03 -23.88 28.00
CA GLN A 306 -0.74 -24.12 28.64
C GLN A 306 -0.76 -25.46 29.41
N ASN A 307 0.29 -26.28 29.24
CA ASN A 307 0.43 -27.62 29.85
C ASN A 307 -0.64 -28.67 29.45
N ASP A 308 -1.12 -28.63 28.20
CA ASP A 308 -2.08 -29.62 27.70
C ASP A 308 -1.54 -31.07 27.76
N PRO A 309 -2.24 -32.01 28.44
CA PRO A 309 -1.77 -33.40 28.62
C PRO A 309 -1.67 -34.20 27.32
N ARG A 310 -2.27 -33.72 26.23
CA ARG A 310 -2.22 -34.36 24.90
C ARG A 310 -0.87 -34.13 24.20
N VAL A 311 -0.04 -33.21 24.67
CA VAL A 311 1.25 -32.84 24.06
C VAL A 311 2.35 -33.85 24.42
N THR A 312 3.15 -34.29 23.44
CA THR A 312 4.29 -35.21 23.69
C THR A 312 5.51 -34.43 24.20
N LYS A 313 6.49 -35.09 24.85
CA LYS A 313 7.72 -34.42 25.31
C LYS A 313 8.47 -33.71 24.16
N VAL A 314 8.61 -34.39 23.02
CA VAL A 314 9.16 -33.82 21.78
C VAL A 314 8.24 -32.72 21.25
N GLY A 315 6.92 -32.93 21.26
CA GLY A 315 5.94 -31.94 20.85
C GLY A 315 5.99 -30.64 21.66
N ASN A 316 6.25 -30.73 22.95
CA ASN A 316 6.41 -29.56 23.82
C ASN A 316 7.63 -28.71 23.39
N PHE A 317 8.76 -29.38 23.12
CA PHE A 317 9.95 -28.71 22.58
C PHE A 317 9.66 -28.05 21.22
N LEU A 318 8.99 -28.76 20.31
CA LEU A 318 8.66 -28.23 18.98
C LEU A 318 7.72 -27.03 19.05
N ARG A 319 6.70 -27.05 19.92
CA ARG A 319 5.77 -25.92 20.08
C ARG A 319 6.45 -24.70 20.70
N ARG A 320 7.27 -24.88 21.73
CA ARG A 320 8.02 -23.79 22.37
C ARG A 320 8.99 -23.09 21.41
N THR A 321 9.57 -23.86 20.50
CA THR A 321 10.51 -23.35 19.48
C THR A 321 9.82 -22.98 18.16
N SER A 322 8.50 -23.18 18.05
CA SER A 322 7.71 -23.07 16.81
C SER A 322 8.24 -23.92 15.63
N LEU A 323 9.07 -24.94 15.91
CA LEU A 323 9.62 -25.83 14.90
C LEU A 323 8.56 -26.76 14.30
N ASP A 324 7.42 -26.94 14.98
CA ASP A 324 6.28 -27.69 14.45
C ASP A 324 5.63 -27.02 13.23
N GLU A 325 5.83 -25.71 13.03
CA GLU A 325 5.26 -24.93 11.93
C GLU A 325 6.14 -24.93 10.66
N LEU A 326 7.37 -25.44 10.71
CA LEU A 326 8.28 -25.45 9.55
C LEU A 326 7.73 -26.12 8.28
N PRO A 327 6.91 -27.21 8.34
CA PRO A 327 6.30 -27.78 7.15
C PRO A 327 5.39 -26.81 6.37
N GLN A 328 4.97 -25.70 6.98
CA GLN A 328 4.15 -24.67 6.31
C GLN A 328 4.88 -23.98 5.15
N PHE A 329 6.22 -24.00 5.11
CA PHE A 329 6.95 -23.49 3.93
C PHE A 329 6.60 -24.28 2.65
N ILE A 330 6.17 -25.54 2.78
CA ILE A 330 5.65 -26.31 1.64
C ILE A 330 4.25 -25.80 1.22
N ASN A 331 3.44 -25.34 2.17
CA ASN A 331 2.17 -24.66 1.86
C ASN A 331 2.39 -23.34 1.10
N VAL A 332 3.51 -22.65 1.37
CA VAL A 332 3.91 -21.48 0.60
C VAL A 332 4.27 -21.87 -0.82
N LEU A 333 5.11 -22.87 -1.03
CA LEU A 333 5.46 -23.32 -2.38
C LEU A 333 4.24 -23.83 -3.18
N THR A 334 3.32 -24.56 -2.55
CA THR A 334 2.06 -25.01 -3.18
C THR A 334 1.05 -23.89 -3.39
N GLY A 335 1.29 -22.70 -2.84
CA GLY A 335 0.51 -21.49 -3.07
C GLY A 335 -0.71 -21.33 -2.18
N GLY A 336 -0.93 -22.21 -1.20
CA GLY A 336 -2.00 -22.08 -0.21
C GLY A 336 -1.72 -21.05 0.88
N MET A 337 -0.43 -20.74 1.12
CA MET A 337 0.03 -19.74 2.09
C MET A 337 1.04 -18.78 1.45
N SER A 338 1.36 -17.72 2.18
CA SER A 338 2.47 -16.79 1.94
C SER A 338 3.47 -16.89 3.11
N ILE A 339 4.71 -16.44 2.93
CA ILE A 339 5.65 -16.34 4.06
C ILE A 339 5.15 -15.29 5.04
N VAL A 340 4.80 -14.11 4.53
CA VAL A 340 4.27 -12.98 5.29
C VAL A 340 2.77 -12.81 5.00
N GLY A 341 1.97 -12.68 6.04
CA GLY A 341 0.53 -12.46 5.93
C GLY A 341 -0.21 -12.68 7.26
N PRO A 342 -1.53 -12.45 7.28
CA PRO A 342 -2.35 -12.71 8.46
C PRO A 342 -2.27 -14.18 8.89
N ARG A 343 -2.13 -14.44 10.19
CA ARG A 343 -2.03 -15.83 10.69
C ARG A 343 -3.36 -16.58 10.44
N PRO A 344 -3.35 -17.83 9.97
CA PRO A 344 -4.58 -18.59 9.76
C PRO A 344 -5.17 -19.08 11.08
N HIS A 345 -6.42 -18.73 11.38
CA HIS A 345 -7.17 -19.22 12.53
C HIS A 345 -8.02 -20.45 12.20
N ALA A 346 -8.34 -21.23 13.24
CA ALA A 346 -9.27 -22.34 13.11
C ALA A 346 -10.62 -21.86 12.60
N VAL A 347 -11.26 -22.66 11.76
CA VAL A 347 -12.56 -22.31 11.15
C VAL A 347 -13.60 -21.96 12.22
N ALA A 348 -13.66 -22.74 13.31
CA ALA A 348 -14.56 -22.47 14.42
C ALA A 348 -14.35 -21.08 15.07
N HIS A 349 -13.09 -20.66 15.26
CA HIS A 349 -12.79 -19.34 15.80
C HIS A 349 -13.15 -18.21 14.83
N ASN A 350 -12.94 -18.42 13.53
CA ASN A 350 -13.34 -17.42 12.53
C ASN A 350 -14.85 -17.16 12.57
N GLU A 351 -15.67 -18.20 12.69
CA GLU A 351 -17.14 -18.06 12.77
C GLU A 351 -17.60 -17.38 14.05
N GLN A 352 -16.88 -17.55 15.16
CA GLN A 352 -17.16 -16.83 16.41
C GLN A 352 -16.79 -15.34 16.29
N TYR A 353 -15.57 -15.03 15.86
CA TYR A 353 -15.08 -13.65 15.87
C TYR A 353 -15.67 -12.78 14.75
N ARG A 354 -16.06 -13.36 13.60
CA ARG A 354 -16.69 -12.58 12.52
C ARG A 354 -18.00 -11.92 12.92
N GLN A 355 -18.67 -12.41 13.96
CA GLN A 355 -19.91 -11.85 14.49
C GLN A 355 -19.65 -10.74 15.52
N LEU A 356 -18.46 -10.73 16.12
CA LEU A 356 -18.11 -9.85 17.23
C LEU A 356 -17.20 -8.69 16.79
N ILE A 357 -16.41 -8.87 15.73
CA ILE A 357 -15.42 -7.90 15.26
C ILE A 357 -15.78 -7.46 13.84
N GLU A 358 -16.03 -6.15 13.68
CA GLU A 358 -16.30 -5.56 12.38
C GLU A 358 -15.08 -5.70 11.45
N GLY A 359 -15.33 -6.01 10.17
CA GLY A 359 -14.25 -6.16 9.19
C GLY A 359 -13.34 -7.36 9.41
N TYR A 360 -13.63 -8.27 10.36
CA TYR A 360 -12.81 -9.44 10.66
C TYR A 360 -12.44 -10.25 9.41
N MET A 361 -13.41 -10.45 8.51
CA MET A 361 -13.22 -11.25 7.29
C MET A 361 -12.29 -10.60 6.27
N LEU A 362 -12.02 -9.30 6.36
CA LEU A 362 -11.15 -8.57 5.43
C LEU A 362 -9.71 -9.09 5.45
N ARG A 363 -9.26 -9.69 6.56
CA ARG A 363 -7.95 -10.34 6.66
C ARG A 363 -7.77 -11.50 5.66
N HIS A 364 -8.86 -12.07 5.15
CA HIS A 364 -8.84 -13.17 4.18
C HIS A 364 -8.77 -12.66 2.73
N LYS A 365 -8.66 -11.35 2.49
CA LYS A 365 -8.41 -10.79 1.15
C LYS A 365 -7.01 -11.11 0.60
N VAL A 366 -6.11 -11.59 1.46
CA VAL A 366 -4.74 -12.01 1.11
C VAL A 366 -4.49 -13.44 1.60
N LYS A 367 -3.43 -14.07 1.08
CA LYS A 367 -3.04 -15.40 1.56
C LYS A 367 -2.59 -15.34 3.03
N PRO A 368 -2.96 -16.33 3.85
CA PRO A 368 -2.46 -16.40 5.22
C PRO A 368 -0.94 -16.60 5.26
N GLY A 369 -0.31 -16.01 6.26
CA GLY A 369 1.14 -16.01 6.46
C GLY A 369 1.62 -17.03 7.48
N ILE A 370 2.87 -17.48 7.33
CA ILE A 370 3.61 -18.17 8.41
C ILE A 370 3.93 -17.14 9.51
N THR A 371 4.53 -16.01 9.11
CA THR A 371 4.74 -14.82 9.93
C THR A 371 3.84 -13.68 9.48
N GLY A 372 3.70 -12.63 10.30
CA GLY A 372 2.89 -11.46 9.96
C GLY A 372 3.13 -10.28 10.89
N TRP A 373 2.63 -9.11 10.48
CA TRP A 373 2.83 -7.85 11.21
C TRP A 373 2.27 -7.91 12.63
N ALA A 374 1.08 -8.48 12.82
CA ALA A 374 0.50 -8.69 14.14
C ALA A 374 1.41 -9.57 15.04
N GLN A 375 2.04 -10.61 14.48
CA GLN A 375 2.95 -11.49 15.23
C GLN A 375 4.21 -10.75 15.70
N ILE A 376 4.78 -9.90 14.84
CA ILE A 376 5.99 -9.10 15.14
C ILE A 376 5.73 -8.06 16.23
N ASN A 377 4.50 -7.56 16.31
CA ASN A 377 4.07 -6.59 17.33
C ASN A 377 3.54 -7.23 18.62
N GLY A 378 3.76 -8.54 18.82
CA GLY A 378 3.44 -9.22 20.08
C GLY A 378 2.01 -9.77 20.16
N TRP A 379 1.17 -9.55 19.14
CA TRP A 379 -0.18 -10.10 19.06
C TRP A 379 -0.18 -11.55 18.56
N ARG A 380 0.76 -12.39 19.03
CA ARG A 380 0.90 -13.81 18.65
C ARG A 380 0.22 -14.79 19.63
N GLY A 381 0.10 -14.40 20.90
CA GLY A 381 -0.38 -15.25 21.99
C GLY A 381 -1.88 -15.59 21.97
N GLU A 382 -2.36 -16.13 23.08
CA GLU A 382 -3.76 -16.49 23.27
C GLU A 382 -4.67 -15.25 23.18
N THR A 383 -5.79 -15.41 22.49
CA THR A 383 -6.82 -14.37 22.29
C THR A 383 -7.91 -14.56 23.34
N ASP A 384 -7.53 -14.43 24.61
CA ASP A 384 -8.44 -14.69 25.74
C ASP A 384 -9.49 -13.59 25.88
N THR A 385 -9.19 -12.40 25.36
CA THR A 385 -10.07 -11.24 25.36
C THR A 385 -10.37 -10.79 23.94
N LEU A 386 -11.58 -10.26 23.74
CA LEU A 386 -12.01 -9.69 22.46
C LEU A 386 -11.03 -8.59 21.99
N GLU A 387 -10.62 -7.70 22.91
CA GLU A 387 -9.70 -6.59 22.62
C GLU A 387 -8.35 -7.05 22.04
N LYS A 388 -7.78 -8.14 22.56
CA LYS A 388 -6.54 -8.72 22.02
C LYS A 388 -6.74 -9.19 20.58
N MET A 389 -7.92 -9.75 20.29
CA MET A 389 -8.26 -10.22 18.95
C MET A 389 -8.52 -9.06 17.98
N GLU A 390 -9.20 -8.01 18.43
CA GLU A 390 -9.39 -6.77 17.66
C GLU A 390 -8.06 -6.13 17.31
N LYS A 391 -7.15 -5.97 18.28
CA LYS A 391 -5.79 -5.47 18.01
C LYS A 391 -5.07 -6.34 17.00
N ARG A 392 -5.14 -7.67 17.11
CA ARG A 392 -4.56 -8.56 16.09
C ARG A 392 -5.12 -8.27 14.69
N VAL A 393 -6.43 -8.12 14.57
CA VAL A 393 -7.09 -7.80 13.29
C VAL A 393 -6.64 -6.43 12.77
N GLU A 394 -6.55 -5.43 13.63
CA GLU A 394 -6.07 -4.08 13.27
C GLU A 394 -4.68 -4.14 12.62
N PHE A 395 -3.72 -4.84 13.22
CA PHE A 395 -2.38 -5.04 12.67
C PHE A 395 -2.37 -5.90 11.39
N ASP A 396 -3.27 -6.89 11.28
CA ASP A 396 -3.41 -7.67 10.05
C ASP A 396 -3.97 -6.82 8.90
N LEU A 397 -4.91 -5.90 9.18
CA LEU A 397 -5.45 -4.97 8.18
C LEU A 397 -4.42 -3.91 7.82
N GLU A 398 -3.69 -3.35 8.78
CA GLU A 398 -2.58 -2.42 8.54
C GLU A 398 -1.54 -3.02 7.58
N TYR A 399 -1.16 -4.27 7.78
CA TYR A 399 -0.30 -5.00 6.86
C TYR A 399 -0.86 -5.05 5.43
N ILE A 400 -2.14 -5.36 5.28
CA ILE A 400 -2.77 -5.43 3.96
C ILE A 400 -2.81 -4.05 3.30
N ARG A 401 -3.09 -2.98 4.06
CA ARG A 401 -3.16 -1.61 3.53
C ARG A 401 -1.80 -1.11 3.03
N GLU A 402 -0.75 -1.37 3.81
CA GLU A 402 0.60 -0.84 3.58
C GLU A 402 1.54 -1.83 2.89
N TRP A 403 0.99 -2.91 2.32
CA TRP A 403 1.80 -3.95 1.72
C TRP A 403 2.78 -3.38 0.69
N SER A 404 4.04 -3.75 0.87
CA SER A 404 5.12 -3.54 -0.09
C SER A 404 6.15 -4.64 0.07
N VAL A 405 6.93 -4.92 -0.97
CA VAL A 405 8.02 -5.91 -0.91
C VAL A 405 9.02 -5.58 0.21
N TRP A 406 9.30 -4.29 0.43
CA TRP A 406 10.18 -3.86 1.51
C TRP A 406 9.57 -4.12 2.90
N PHE A 407 8.26 -3.99 3.03
CA PHE A 407 7.58 -4.31 4.29
C PHE A 407 7.62 -5.81 4.58
N ASP A 408 7.44 -6.67 3.57
CA ASP A 408 7.60 -8.11 3.72
C ASP A 408 9.03 -8.48 4.15
N ILE A 409 10.06 -7.93 3.49
CA ILE A 409 11.47 -8.14 3.86
C ILE A 409 11.73 -7.69 5.31
N LYS A 410 11.21 -6.52 5.71
CA LYS A 410 11.30 -6.03 7.08
C LYS A 410 10.66 -7.01 8.07
N ILE A 411 9.47 -7.54 7.76
CA ILE A 411 8.79 -8.50 8.63
C ILE A 411 9.58 -9.81 8.72
N VAL A 412 10.09 -10.34 7.60
CA VAL A 412 10.94 -11.54 7.58
C VAL A 412 12.18 -11.33 8.44
N PHE A 413 12.89 -10.21 8.26
CA PHE A 413 14.05 -9.85 9.07
C PHE A 413 13.70 -9.78 10.56
N LEU A 414 12.65 -9.03 10.93
CA LEU A 414 12.19 -8.93 12.31
C LEU A 414 11.74 -10.28 12.87
N THR A 415 11.25 -11.21 12.04
CA THR A 415 10.85 -12.56 12.46
C THR A 415 12.07 -13.36 12.93
N VAL A 416 13.22 -13.23 12.28
CA VAL A 416 14.45 -13.92 12.69
C VAL A 416 14.89 -13.48 14.10
N PHE A 417 14.80 -12.18 14.41
CA PHE A 417 15.24 -11.65 15.71
C PHE A 417 14.17 -11.71 16.81
N LYS A 418 12.92 -11.38 16.49
CA LYS A 418 11.81 -11.31 17.46
C LYS A 418 11.00 -12.60 17.54
N GLY A 419 10.94 -13.39 16.45
CA GLY A 419 10.07 -14.56 16.34
C GLY A 419 10.57 -15.79 17.10
N PHE A 420 11.89 -15.93 17.27
CA PHE A 420 12.52 -17.05 18.00
C PHE A 420 12.86 -16.73 19.46
N VAL A 421 12.82 -15.45 19.87
CA VAL A 421 13.29 -14.99 21.20
C VAL A 421 12.14 -14.55 22.12
N ASN A 422 10.88 -14.58 21.67
CA ASN A 422 9.79 -13.99 22.45
C ASN A 422 9.18 -14.93 23.51
N LYS A 423 9.08 -14.43 24.75
CA LYS A 423 8.46 -15.06 25.94
C LYS A 423 6.95 -15.33 25.82
N ALA A 424 6.30 -14.88 24.74
CA ALA A 424 4.88 -15.09 24.48
C ALA A 424 4.56 -16.36 23.66
N ALA A 425 5.58 -17.15 23.31
CA ALA A 425 5.41 -18.45 22.66
C ALA A 425 5.21 -19.56 23.72
N TYR A 426 4.04 -19.53 24.37
CA TYR A 426 3.51 -20.51 25.35
C TYR A 426 4.34 -20.80 26.61
#